data_AF-L9WZT7-F1
#
_entry.id   AF-L9WZT7-F1
#
_cell.length_a   1.000
_cell.length_b   1.000
_cell.length_c   1.000
_cell.angle_alpha   90.00
_cell.angle_beta   90.00
_cell.angle_gamma   90.00
#
_symmetry.space_group_name_H-M   'P 1'
#
loop_
_entity.id
_entity.type
_entity.pdbx_description
1 polymer ?
#
loop_
_entity_poly.entity_id
_entity_poly.type
_entity_poly.pdbx_seq_one_letter_code
_entity_poly.pdbx_strand_id
1 'polypeptide(L)'
;MTADSPAEAGWFAGLEPDDPEAAAAAIAEETAPDPADWPKLAVEAGFANDAKEYYDRLKEATTAATREAVERAERADDRQLVHAVRTMDDCQRTANELAERLAEWAGTIDPDAGAGVDYARELVADDDADRDGGVDHPRIVSLAERVVALADEAEALREYVERETPTVAPNLAALAGPVLAARLISLAGGLEPLAKKPSGTVQVLGAEDALFAHLRGHASSPKHGIIYTHDAVRGTHPDERGSAARAVAGKLSIAARVDHYSGERKPELEAELEERIETIQSRTDDGEGGESGGDDE
;
A
#
# COMPACT_ATOMS: atom_id res chain seq x y z
N MET A 1 -58.29 -10.38 4.31
CA MET A 1 -57.18 -9.44 4.16
C MET A 1 -56.30 -9.60 5.38
N THR A 2 -55.58 -10.73 5.43
CA THR A 2 -54.47 -10.93 6.35
C THR A 2 -53.27 -10.24 5.73
N ALA A 3 -52.63 -9.37 6.49
CA ALA A 3 -51.38 -8.76 6.09
C ALA A 3 -50.34 -9.88 5.95
N ASP A 4 -49.78 -10.03 4.74
CA ASP A 4 -48.63 -10.88 4.47
C ASP A 4 -47.48 -10.47 5.38
N SER A 5 -46.96 -11.43 6.14
CA SER A 5 -45.77 -11.23 6.97
C SER A 5 -44.54 -11.16 6.04
N PRO A 6 -43.71 -10.11 6.12
CA PRO A 6 -42.48 -9.95 5.32
C PRO A 6 -41.40 -11.03 5.52
N ALA A 7 -41.66 -12.09 6.28
CA ALA A 7 -40.69 -13.14 6.60
C ALA A 7 -40.73 -14.34 5.63
N GLU A 8 -41.70 -14.38 4.71
CA GLU A 8 -42.03 -15.61 3.98
C GLU A 8 -41.35 -15.76 2.60
N ALA A 9 -40.49 -14.84 2.15
CA ALA A 9 -39.87 -14.90 0.80
C ALA A 9 -38.34 -14.76 0.76
N GLY A 10 -37.65 -14.86 1.91
CA GLY A 10 -36.19 -14.81 1.99
C GLY A 10 -35.62 -13.46 1.57
N TRP A 11 -34.48 -13.46 0.84
CA TRP A 11 -33.85 -12.22 0.34
C TRP A 11 -34.74 -11.38 -0.58
N PHE A 12 -35.86 -11.91 -1.07
CA PHE A 12 -36.77 -11.22 -1.99
C PHE A 12 -38.06 -10.73 -1.31
N ALA A 13 -38.16 -10.85 0.01
CA ALA A 13 -39.37 -10.47 0.72
C ALA A 13 -39.65 -8.97 0.62
N GLY A 14 -40.82 -8.63 0.09
CA GLY A 14 -41.26 -7.25 -0.12
C GLY A 14 -40.57 -6.53 -1.28
N LEU A 15 -39.80 -7.24 -2.13
CA LEU A 15 -39.14 -6.67 -3.30
C LEU A 15 -40.02 -6.80 -4.55
N GLU A 16 -39.94 -5.80 -5.42
CA GLU A 16 -40.59 -5.89 -6.74
C GLU A 16 -39.84 -6.89 -7.63
N PRO A 17 -40.56 -7.81 -8.31
CA PRO A 17 -40.02 -8.76 -9.29
C PRO A 17 -39.03 -8.19 -10.31
N ASP A 18 -39.20 -6.92 -10.67
CA ASP A 18 -38.52 -6.25 -11.77
C ASP A 18 -37.40 -5.31 -11.28
N ASP A 19 -37.05 -5.38 -9.99
CA ASP A 19 -36.01 -4.56 -9.34
C ASP A 19 -34.80 -5.43 -8.92
N PRO A 20 -33.85 -5.67 -9.85
CA PRO A 20 -32.66 -6.46 -9.56
C PRO A 20 -31.69 -5.73 -8.60
N GLU A 21 -31.78 -4.40 -8.46
CA GLU A 21 -30.92 -3.61 -7.59
C GLU A 21 -31.33 -3.80 -6.13
N ALA A 22 -32.63 -3.72 -5.82
CA ALA A 22 -33.13 -3.99 -4.48
C ALA A 22 -32.85 -5.45 -4.06
N ALA A 23 -32.95 -6.39 -4.99
CA ALA A 23 -32.59 -7.79 -4.78
C ALA A 23 -31.09 -7.98 -4.48
N ALA A 24 -30.22 -7.25 -5.20
CA ALA A 24 -28.79 -7.26 -4.95
C ALA A 24 -28.45 -6.69 -3.56
N ALA A 25 -29.09 -5.60 -3.16
CA ALA A 25 -28.93 -4.99 -1.84
C ALA A 25 -29.33 -5.94 -0.71
N ALA A 26 -30.48 -6.60 -0.82
CA ALA A 26 -30.95 -7.55 0.19
C ALA A 26 -30.01 -8.75 0.39
N ILE A 27 -29.35 -9.21 -0.68
CA ILE A 27 -28.32 -10.26 -0.64
C ILE A 27 -27.04 -9.73 0.03
N ALA A 28 -26.60 -8.53 -0.35
CA ALA A 28 -25.39 -7.90 0.19
C ALA A 28 -25.48 -7.62 1.69
N GLU A 29 -26.69 -7.33 2.19
CA GLU A 29 -26.96 -7.04 3.61
C GLU A 29 -27.31 -8.29 4.44
N GLU A 30 -27.22 -9.49 3.86
CA GLU A 30 -27.49 -10.77 4.53
C GLU A 30 -28.88 -10.84 5.21
N THR A 31 -29.91 -10.24 4.59
CA THR A 31 -31.23 -10.03 5.22
C THR A 31 -32.03 -11.32 5.53
N ALA A 32 -31.63 -12.47 4.98
CA ALA A 32 -32.24 -13.78 5.22
C ALA A 32 -31.19 -14.85 5.62
N PRO A 33 -30.74 -14.87 6.89
CA PRO A 33 -29.61 -15.70 7.33
C PRO A 33 -29.96 -17.19 7.59
N ASP A 34 -31.23 -17.52 7.78
CA ASP A 34 -31.67 -18.88 8.15
C ASP A 34 -31.97 -19.77 6.93
N PRO A 35 -31.57 -21.05 6.89
CA PRO A 35 -31.91 -21.93 5.77
C PRO A 35 -33.42 -22.21 5.68
N ALA A 36 -34.03 -21.94 4.51
CA ALA A 36 -35.42 -22.29 4.22
C ALA A 36 -35.59 -22.78 2.77
N ASP A 37 -36.79 -23.27 2.43
CA ASP A 37 -37.17 -23.66 1.07
C ASP A 37 -37.49 -22.40 0.24
N TRP A 38 -36.47 -21.57 0.03
CA TRP A 38 -36.56 -20.28 -0.64
C TRP A 38 -37.18 -20.31 -2.04
N PRO A 39 -36.92 -21.31 -2.90
CA PRO A 39 -37.59 -21.39 -4.19
C PRO A 39 -39.11 -21.55 -4.04
N LYS A 40 -39.55 -22.42 -3.12
CA LYS A 40 -40.98 -22.65 -2.88
C LYS A 40 -41.64 -21.39 -2.32
N LEU A 41 -41.02 -20.78 -1.32
CA LEU A 41 -41.47 -19.56 -0.66
C LEU A 41 -41.57 -18.37 -1.63
N ALA A 42 -40.59 -18.20 -2.51
CA ALA A 42 -40.61 -17.16 -3.54
C ALA A 42 -41.72 -17.37 -4.58
N VAL A 43 -42.06 -18.62 -4.91
CA VAL A 43 -43.19 -18.93 -5.80
C VAL A 43 -44.53 -18.70 -5.09
N GLU A 44 -44.66 -19.11 -3.83
CA GLU A 44 -45.87 -18.90 -3.02
C GLU A 44 -46.15 -17.40 -2.80
N ALA A 45 -45.10 -16.59 -2.63
CA ALA A 45 -45.18 -15.13 -2.52
C ALA A 45 -45.39 -14.41 -3.87
N GLY A 46 -45.41 -15.14 -4.99
CA GLY A 46 -45.58 -14.56 -6.33
C GLY A 46 -44.38 -13.80 -6.86
N PHE A 47 -43.20 -13.93 -6.23
CA PHE A 47 -41.96 -13.33 -6.73
C PHE A 47 -41.50 -14.02 -8.02
N ALA A 48 -41.62 -15.35 -8.13
CA ALA A 48 -41.29 -16.10 -9.34
C ALA A 48 -42.45 -17.04 -9.74
N ASN A 49 -42.64 -17.31 -11.05
CA ASN A 49 -43.71 -18.20 -11.51
C ASN A 49 -43.40 -19.67 -11.23
N ASP A 50 -42.12 -20.05 -11.23
CA ASP A 50 -41.65 -21.39 -10.89
C ASP A 50 -40.24 -21.36 -10.28
N ALA A 51 -39.78 -22.52 -9.83
CA ALA A 51 -38.45 -22.65 -9.23
C ALA A 51 -37.31 -22.32 -10.22
N LYS A 52 -37.50 -22.53 -11.53
CA LYS A 52 -36.47 -22.21 -12.53
C LYS A 52 -36.33 -20.70 -12.66
N GLU A 53 -37.44 -19.97 -12.77
CA GLU A 53 -37.43 -18.51 -12.81
C GLU A 53 -36.85 -17.92 -11.52
N TYR A 54 -37.14 -18.50 -10.36
CA TYR A 54 -36.48 -18.12 -9.10
C TYR A 54 -34.96 -18.21 -9.20
N TYR A 55 -34.41 -19.33 -9.69
CA TYR A 55 -32.96 -19.51 -9.82
C TYR A 55 -32.34 -18.58 -10.88
N ASP A 56 -33.05 -18.32 -11.99
CA ASP A 56 -32.61 -17.39 -13.02
C ASP A 56 -32.48 -15.96 -12.42
N ARG A 57 -33.47 -15.52 -11.64
CA ARG A 57 -33.46 -14.22 -10.95
C ARG A 57 -32.44 -14.15 -9.81
N LEU A 58 -32.31 -15.22 -9.02
CA LEU A 58 -31.28 -15.31 -7.97
C LEU A 58 -29.88 -15.19 -8.57
N LYS A 59 -29.63 -15.84 -9.71
CA LYS A 59 -28.35 -15.72 -10.41
C LYS A 59 -28.08 -14.29 -10.87
N GLU A 60 -29.09 -13.61 -11.42
CA GLU A 60 -28.97 -12.21 -11.83
C GLU A 60 -28.65 -11.29 -10.64
N ALA A 61 -29.43 -11.40 -9.57
CA ALA A 61 -29.26 -10.60 -8.34
C ALA A 61 -27.91 -10.85 -7.68
N THR A 62 -27.49 -12.11 -7.53
CA THR A 62 -26.17 -12.44 -6.94
C THR A 62 -25.02 -11.96 -7.82
N THR A 63 -25.16 -12.01 -9.15
CA THR A 63 -24.14 -11.48 -10.07
C THR A 63 -24.06 -9.95 -9.96
N ALA A 64 -25.19 -9.26 -9.88
CA ALA A 64 -25.25 -7.82 -9.68
C ALA A 64 -24.61 -7.42 -8.33
N ALA A 65 -25.01 -8.06 -7.23
CA ALA A 65 -24.44 -7.84 -5.90
C ALA A 65 -22.93 -8.08 -5.88
N THR A 66 -22.46 -9.15 -6.53
CA THR A 66 -21.02 -9.44 -6.63
C THR A 66 -20.27 -8.35 -7.40
N ARG A 67 -20.81 -7.87 -8.53
CA ARG A 67 -20.19 -6.78 -9.29
C ARG A 67 -20.09 -5.51 -8.45
N GLU A 68 -21.16 -5.14 -7.77
CA GLU A 68 -21.17 -3.96 -6.91
C GLU A 68 -20.17 -4.09 -5.75
N ALA A 69 -20.10 -5.27 -5.12
CA ALA A 69 -19.11 -5.56 -4.08
C ALA A 69 -17.67 -5.43 -4.58
N VAL A 70 -17.37 -5.98 -5.77
CA VAL A 70 -16.05 -5.85 -6.40
C VAL A 70 -15.73 -4.40 -6.75
N GLU A 71 -16.66 -3.68 -7.35
CA GLU A 71 -16.46 -2.27 -7.71
C GLU A 71 -16.19 -1.38 -6.49
N ARG A 72 -16.93 -1.60 -5.39
CA ARG A 72 -16.71 -0.88 -4.14
C ARG A 72 -15.34 -1.20 -3.54
N ALA A 73 -14.95 -2.47 -3.56
CA ALA A 73 -13.64 -2.90 -3.08
C ALA A 73 -12.50 -2.29 -3.90
N GLU A 74 -12.59 -2.26 -5.23
CA GLU A 74 -11.57 -1.66 -6.10
C GLU A 74 -11.48 -0.15 -5.97
N ARG A 75 -12.60 0.54 -5.69
CA ARG A 75 -12.65 1.99 -5.49
C ARG A 75 -12.27 2.46 -4.09
N ALA A 76 -11.98 1.55 -3.17
CA ALA A 76 -11.60 1.91 -1.80
C ALA A 76 -10.33 2.77 -1.79
N ASP A 77 -10.26 3.73 -0.86
CA ASP A 77 -9.17 4.72 -0.84
C ASP A 77 -7.79 4.07 -0.60
N ASP A 78 -7.73 3.01 0.20
CA ASP A 78 -6.51 2.25 0.42
C ASP A 78 -6.05 1.54 -0.87
N ARG A 79 -6.97 1.07 -1.71
CA ARG A 79 -6.67 0.51 -3.03
C ARG A 79 -6.11 1.56 -3.98
N GLN A 80 -6.69 2.76 -4.01
CA GLN A 80 -6.16 3.86 -4.81
C GLN A 80 -4.75 4.25 -4.34
N LEU A 81 -4.50 4.24 -3.04
CA LEU A 81 -3.18 4.49 -2.46
C LEU A 81 -2.16 3.40 -2.87
N VAL A 82 -2.57 2.13 -2.90
CA VAL A 82 -1.72 1.03 -3.39
C VAL A 82 -1.31 1.25 -4.85
N HIS A 83 -2.24 1.67 -5.70
CA HIS A 83 -1.93 1.99 -7.10
C HIS A 83 -0.95 3.16 -7.20
N ALA A 84 -1.21 4.26 -6.50
CA ALA A 84 -0.36 5.46 -6.52
C ALA A 84 1.10 5.16 -6.13
N VAL A 85 1.32 4.43 -5.02
CA VAL A 85 2.68 4.08 -4.58
C VAL A 85 3.42 3.18 -5.57
N ARG A 86 2.73 2.20 -6.17
CA ARG A 86 3.36 1.30 -7.14
C ARG A 86 3.73 2.06 -8.42
N THR A 87 2.84 2.91 -8.90
CA THR A 87 3.11 3.76 -10.06
C THR A 87 4.24 4.75 -9.78
N MET A 88 4.27 5.36 -8.59
CA MET A 88 5.37 6.24 -8.15
C MET A 88 6.73 5.51 -8.24
N ASP A 89 6.80 4.29 -7.70
CA ASP A 89 8.01 3.47 -7.72
C ASP A 89 8.43 3.07 -9.14
N ASP A 90 7.46 2.68 -9.97
CA ASP A 90 7.72 2.30 -11.36
C ASP A 90 8.19 3.51 -12.19
N CYS A 91 7.54 4.68 -12.05
CA CYS A 91 7.98 5.91 -12.71
C CYS A 91 9.40 6.31 -12.28
N GLN A 92 9.69 6.28 -10.97
CA GLN A 92 11.03 6.61 -10.47
C GLN A 92 12.09 5.64 -10.98
N ARG A 93 11.82 4.33 -10.96
CA ARG A 93 12.75 3.32 -11.48
C ARG A 93 12.99 3.50 -12.97
N THR A 94 11.94 3.64 -13.78
CA THR A 94 12.06 3.82 -15.22
C THR A 94 12.75 5.13 -15.58
N ALA A 95 12.49 6.23 -14.86
CA ALA A 95 13.20 7.49 -15.05
C ALA A 95 14.71 7.31 -14.84
N ASN A 96 15.13 6.63 -13.76
CA ASN A 96 16.53 6.38 -13.47
C ASN A 96 17.20 5.48 -14.52
N GLU A 97 16.57 4.38 -14.92
CA GLU A 97 17.09 3.48 -15.95
C GLU A 97 17.26 4.20 -17.29
N LEU A 98 16.27 5.02 -17.68
CA LEU A 98 16.36 5.81 -18.91
C LEU A 98 17.39 6.95 -18.81
N ALA A 99 17.56 7.55 -17.63
CA ALA A 99 18.57 8.57 -17.39
C ALA A 99 19.99 8.02 -17.51
N GLU A 100 20.24 6.78 -17.06
CA GLU A 100 21.50 6.09 -17.28
C GLU A 100 21.77 5.87 -18.77
N ARG A 101 20.77 5.41 -19.53
CA ARG A 101 20.89 5.24 -20.99
C ARG A 101 21.06 6.56 -21.73
N LEU A 102 20.42 7.61 -21.25
CA LEU A 102 20.58 8.96 -21.79
C LEU A 102 22.02 9.44 -21.63
N ALA A 103 22.59 9.31 -20.42
CA ALA A 103 23.97 9.69 -20.13
C ALA A 103 24.96 8.88 -20.98
N GLU A 104 24.79 7.56 -21.10
CA GLU A 104 25.63 6.72 -21.96
C GLU A 104 25.58 7.16 -23.42
N TRP A 105 24.40 7.47 -23.96
CA TRP A 105 24.26 7.87 -25.36
C TRP A 105 24.81 9.29 -25.60
N ALA A 106 24.48 10.23 -24.73
CA ALA A 106 25.01 11.59 -24.79
C ALA A 106 26.53 11.62 -24.71
N GLY A 107 27.12 10.78 -23.86
CA GLY A 107 28.57 10.58 -23.73
C GLY A 107 29.30 10.16 -25.02
N THR A 108 28.59 9.62 -26.02
CA THR A 108 29.19 9.28 -27.33
C THR A 108 29.37 10.50 -28.25
N ILE A 109 28.67 11.59 -27.96
CA ILE A 109 28.66 12.83 -28.73
C ILE A 109 29.43 13.91 -27.97
N ASP A 110 29.16 14.03 -26.67
CA ASP A 110 29.77 14.97 -25.74
C ASP A 110 30.49 14.20 -24.62
N PRO A 111 31.83 14.18 -24.61
CA PRO A 111 32.61 13.52 -23.56
C PRO A 111 32.36 14.08 -22.14
N ASP A 112 31.82 15.30 -22.03
CA ASP A 112 31.53 15.99 -20.77
C ASP A 112 30.05 15.86 -20.37
N ALA A 113 29.30 14.95 -21.01
CA ALA A 113 27.90 14.67 -20.67
C ALA A 113 27.72 14.32 -19.18
N GLY A 114 26.69 14.91 -18.56
CA GLY A 114 26.30 14.64 -17.18
C GLY A 114 25.61 13.28 -17.01
N ALA A 115 25.04 13.06 -15.82
CA ALA A 115 24.34 11.82 -15.48
C ALA A 115 23.07 12.05 -14.67
N GLY A 116 22.17 11.05 -14.69
CA GLY A 116 20.94 11.06 -13.91
C GLY A 116 19.87 12.00 -14.43
N VAL A 117 18.81 12.15 -13.65
CA VAL A 117 17.64 12.98 -14.01
C VAL A 117 18.00 14.45 -14.11
N ASP A 118 18.96 14.93 -13.31
CA ASP A 118 19.38 16.34 -13.35
C ASP A 118 20.02 16.70 -14.69
N TYR A 119 20.84 15.81 -15.25
CA TYR A 119 21.37 16.00 -16.61
C TYR A 119 20.25 15.99 -17.67
N ALA A 120 19.24 15.14 -17.51
CA ALA A 120 18.08 15.16 -18.40
C ALA A 120 17.33 16.50 -18.34
N ARG A 121 17.20 17.10 -17.14
CA ARG A 121 16.61 18.42 -16.95
C ARG A 121 17.45 19.52 -17.59
N GLU A 122 18.78 19.46 -17.46
CA GLU A 122 19.69 20.39 -18.12
C GLU A 122 19.53 20.35 -19.64
N LEU A 123 19.48 19.15 -20.24
CA LEU A 123 19.28 18.98 -21.68
C LEU A 123 17.91 19.47 -22.18
N VAL A 124 16.87 19.44 -21.34
CA VAL A 124 15.54 19.95 -21.68
C VAL A 124 15.45 21.47 -21.48
N ALA A 125 16.21 22.03 -20.55
CA ALA A 125 16.23 23.46 -20.24
C ALA A 125 17.08 24.28 -21.21
N ASP A 126 18.13 23.69 -21.79
CA ASP A 126 18.99 24.32 -22.81
C ASP A 126 18.24 24.39 -24.18
N ASP A 127 17.49 25.46 -24.41
CA ASP A 127 16.91 25.84 -25.72
C ASP A 127 17.92 26.63 -26.60
N ASP A 128 19.17 26.77 -26.15
CA ASP A 128 20.18 27.62 -26.78
C ASP A 128 20.84 26.92 -27.98
N ALA A 129 20.37 27.30 -29.18
CA ALA A 129 20.87 26.88 -30.50
C ALA A 129 22.35 27.24 -30.81
N ASP A 130 23.10 27.79 -29.86
CA ASP A 130 24.42 28.41 -30.07
C ASP A 130 25.57 27.77 -29.25
N ARG A 131 25.41 26.54 -28.74
CA ARG A 131 26.58 25.81 -28.19
C ARG A 131 27.42 25.16 -29.29
N ASP A 132 28.61 25.71 -29.49
CA ASP A 132 29.74 25.00 -30.09
C ASP A 132 30.13 23.83 -29.15
N GLY A 133 29.63 22.62 -29.43
CA GLY A 133 29.96 21.40 -28.68
C GLY A 133 28.88 20.81 -27.75
N GLY A 134 27.61 21.25 -27.83
CA GLY A 134 26.51 20.63 -27.06
C GLY A 134 25.84 19.43 -27.74
N VAL A 135 25.13 18.60 -26.97
CA VAL A 135 24.35 17.46 -27.50
C VAL A 135 23.04 17.93 -28.14
N ASP A 136 23.13 18.57 -29.30
CA ASP A 136 21.95 18.90 -30.14
C ASP A 136 21.56 17.71 -31.03
N HIS A 137 21.28 16.58 -30.40
CA HIS A 137 20.79 15.39 -31.11
C HIS A 137 19.30 15.20 -30.80
N PRO A 138 18.39 15.37 -31.78
CA PRO A 138 16.94 15.41 -31.53
C PRO A 138 16.37 14.17 -30.81
N ARG A 139 17.01 13.00 -30.96
CA ARG A 139 16.59 11.79 -30.24
C ARG A 139 17.06 11.74 -28.79
N ILE A 140 18.18 12.37 -28.46
CA ILE A 140 18.70 12.44 -27.10
C ILE A 140 17.86 13.44 -26.30
N VAL A 141 17.60 14.62 -26.86
CA VAL A 141 16.66 15.60 -26.27
C VAL A 141 15.30 14.95 -26.04
N SER A 142 14.75 14.25 -27.04
CA SER A 142 13.47 13.57 -26.88
C SER A 142 13.48 12.45 -25.82
N LEU A 143 14.62 11.78 -25.59
CA LEU A 143 14.76 10.83 -24.49
C LEU A 143 14.81 11.57 -23.14
N ALA A 144 15.53 12.68 -23.06
CA ALA A 144 15.62 13.54 -21.89
C ALA A 144 14.21 14.06 -21.47
N GLU A 145 13.40 14.52 -22.42
CA GLU A 145 12.00 14.92 -22.18
C GLU A 145 11.18 13.82 -21.51
N ARG A 146 11.35 12.56 -21.94
CA ARG A 146 10.65 11.40 -21.35
C ARG A 146 11.15 11.07 -19.95
N VAL A 147 12.45 11.18 -19.72
CA VAL A 147 13.06 11.00 -18.39
C VAL A 147 12.50 12.03 -17.42
N VAL A 148 12.51 13.31 -17.82
CA VAL A 148 11.97 14.42 -17.01
C VAL A 148 10.49 14.20 -16.73
N ALA A 149 9.68 13.89 -17.74
CA ALA A 149 8.25 13.64 -17.55
C ALA A 149 7.95 12.49 -16.57
N LEU A 150 8.71 11.39 -16.62
CA LEU A 150 8.55 10.28 -15.67
C LEU A 150 9.00 10.66 -14.25
N ALA A 151 10.08 11.43 -14.13
CA ALA A 151 10.56 11.91 -12.83
C ALA A 151 9.56 12.88 -12.19
N ASP A 152 8.99 13.78 -12.97
CA ASP A 152 8.00 14.75 -12.50
C ASP A 152 6.68 14.06 -12.15
N GLU A 153 6.25 13.03 -12.90
CA GLU A 153 5.09 12.20 -12.54
C GLU A 153 5.33 11.43 -11.22
N ALA A 154 6.54 10.90 -11.01
CA ALA A 154 6.88 10.25 -9.75
C ALA A 154 6.79 11.22 -8.56
N GLU A 155 7.20 12.47 -8.74
CA GLU A 155 7.08 13.50 -7.70
C GLU A 155 5.63 13.91 -7.46
N ALA A 156 4.83 14.10 -8.51
CA ALA A 156 3.40 14.38 -8.37
C ALA A 156 2.66 13.25 -7.62
N LEU A 157 3.01 11.99 -7.90
CA LEU A 157 2.47 10.83 -7.18
C LEU A 157 2.96 10.76 -5.73
N ARG A 158 4.20 11.16 -5.44
CA ARG A 158 4.69 11.30 -4.06
C ARG A 158 3.85 12.31 -3.29
N GLU A 159 3.65 13.50 -3.83
CA GLU A 159 2.82 14.54 -3.19
C GLU A 159 1.38 14.06 -2.97
N TYR A 160 0.82 13.33 -3.93
CA TYR A 160 -0.48 12.67 -3.78
C TYR A 160 -0.47 11.68 -2.60
N VAL A 161 0.50 10.76 -2.56
CA VAL A 161 0.64 9.78 -1.48
C VAL A 161 0.80 10.46 -0.12
N GLU A 162 1.58 11.54 -0.04
CA GLU A 162 1.80 12.29 1.18
C GLU A 162 0.53 12.96 1.72
N ARG A 163 -0.33 13.43 0.82
CA ARG A 163 -1.62 14.02 1.18
C ARG A 163 -2.69 12.98 1.53
N GLU A 164 -2.77 11.88 0.78
CA GLU A 164 -3.85 10.89 0.94
C GLU A 164 -3.57 9.88 2.05
N THR A 165 -2.31 9.51 2.32
CA THR A 165 -2.06 8.48 3.35
C THR A 165 -2.59 8.86 4.74
N PRO A 166 -2.47 10.11 5.22
CA PRO A 166 -3.05 10.51 6.50
C PRO A 166 -4.58 10.46 6.55
N THR A 167 -5.28 10.53 5.41
CA THR A 167 -6.75 10.42 5.35
C THR A 167 -7.18 8.95 5.44
N VAL A 168 -6.41 8.05 4.83
CA VAL A 168 -6.66 6.60 4.82
C VAL A 168 -6.19 5.90 6.10
N ALA A 169 -5.01 6.26 6.58
CA ALA A 169 -4.31 5.58 7.67
C ALA A 169 -3.57 6.58 8.57
N PRO A 170 -4.29 7.39 9.36
CA PRO A 170 -3.72 8.48 10.16
C PRO A 170 -2.68 8.01 11.18
N ASN A 171 -2.86 6.84 11.80
CA ASN A 171 -1.92 6.35 12.81
C ASN A 171 -0.66 5.79 12.16
N LEU A 172 -0.77 5.04 11.05
CA LEU A 172 0.40 4.58 10.30
C LEU A 172 1.20 5.75 9.73
N ALA A 173 0.53 6.76 9.17
CA ALA A 173 1.18 7.95 8.63
C ALA A 173 1.96 8.71 9.71
N ALA A 174 1.39 8.85 10.91
CA ALA A 174 2.08 9.48 12.04
C ALA A 174 3.32 8.69 12.47
N LEU A 175 3.22 7.36 12.55
CA LEU A 175 4.34 6.54 13.04
C LEU A 175 5.46 6.35 12.01
N ALA A 176 5.13 6.13 10.73
CA ALA A 176 6.10 5.75 9.71
C ALA A 176 6.41 6.86 8.69
N GLY A 177 5.65 7.96 8.71
CA GLY A 177 5.55 8.88 7.59
C GLY A 177 4.65 8.33 6.47
N PRO A 178 4.02 9.22 5.67
CA PRO A 178 3.06 8.83 4.63
C PRO A 178 3.58 7.80 3.63
N VAL A 179 4.79 8.01 3.09
CA VAL A 179 5.33 7.16 2.02
C VAL A 179 5.61 5.73 2.51
N LEU A 180 6.22 5.57 3.69
CA LEU A 180 6.49 4.25 4.24
C LEU A 180 5.19 3.54 4.66
N ALA A 181 4.24 4.27 5.25
CA ALA A 181 2.92 3.74 5.58
C ALA A 181 2.20 3.20 4.34
N ALA A 182 2.17 3.97 3.26
CA ALA A 182 1.55 3.58 2.00
C ALA A 182 2.26 2.38 1.34
N ARG A 183 3.59 2.30 1.43
CA ARG A 183 4.36 1.13 0.99
C ARG A 183 4.03 -0.13 1.80
N LEU A 184 3.85 -0.02 3.11
CA LEU A 184 3.45 -1.15 3.96
C LEU A 184 2.05 -1.66 3.60
N ILE A 185 1.11 -0.76 3.36
CA ILE A 185 -0.25 -1.09 2.86
C ILE A 185 -0.15 -1.81 1.51
N SER A 186 0.67 -1.29 0.58
CA SER A 186 0.88 -1.87 -0.75
C SER A 186 1.51 -3.26 -0.71
N LEU A 187 2.52 -3.48 0.14
CA LEU A 187 3.17 -4.78 0.34
C LEU A 187 2.22 -5.79 1.01
N ALA A 188 1.32 -5.32 1.86
CA ALA A 188 0.32 -6.18 2.48
C ALA A 188 -0.85 -6.53 1.57
N GLY A 189 -1.09 -5.73 0.53
CA GLY A 189 -2.21 -5.87 -0.41
C GLY A 189 -3.43 -5.01 -0.09
N GLY A 190 -3.33 -4.13 0.90
CA GLY A 190 -4.42 -3.29 1.42
C GLY A 190 -4.29 -3.09 2.93
N LEU A 191 -5.10 -2.18 3.49
CA LEU A 191 -5.07 -1.83 4.90
C LEU A 191 -5.62 -2.97 5.78
N GLU A 192 -6.70 -3.61 5.35
CA GLU A 192 -7.27 -4.77 6.06
C GLU A 192 -6.27 -5.96 6.13
N PRO A 193 -5.67 -6.41 5.00
CA PRO A 193 -4.60 -7.41 5.06
C PRO A 193 -3.45 -7.03 6.00
N LEU A 194 -3.06 -5.75 6.03
CA LEU A 194 -2.00 -5.27 6.93
C LEU A 194 -2.42 -5.39 8.41
N ALA A 195 -3.63 -4.97 8.77
CA ALA A 195 -4.17 -5.06 10.12
C ALA A 195 -4.21 -6.51 10.67
N LYS A 196 -4.43 -7.48 9.77
CA LYS A 196 -4.46 -8.91 10.10
C LYS A 196 -3.06 -9.54 10.25
N LYS A 197 -1.99 -8.89 9.79
CA LYS A 197 -0.62 -9.44 9.90
C LYS A 197 -0.12 -9.39 11.36
N PRO A 198 0.65 -10.39 11.79
CA PRO A 198 1.38 -10.32 13.05
C PRO A 198 2.59 -9.38 12.91
N SER A 199 3.03 -8.82 14.03
CA SER A 199 4.17 -7.89 14.08
C SER A 199 5.46 -8.46 13.47
N GLY A 200 5.75 -9.74 13.70
CA GLY A 200 6.91 -10.39 13.09
C GLY A 200 6.86 -10.43 11.56
N THR A 201 5.67 -10.51 10.95
CA THR A 201 5.52 -10.39 9.49
C THR A 201 5.70 -8.94 9.05
N VAL A 202 5.08 -7.98 9.73
CA VAL A 202 5.23 -6.54 9.43
C VAL A 202 6.71 -6.13 9.50
N GLN A 203 7.46 -6.68 10.45
CA GLN A 203 8.89 -6.42 10.63
C GLN A 203 9.72 -6.74 9.38
N VAL A 204 9.34 -7.77 8.62
CA VAL A 204 10.12 -8.32 7.49
C VAL A 204 9.44 -8.14 6.13
N LEU A 205 8.34 -7.38 6.05
CA LEU A 205 7.70 -7.04 4.78
C LEU A 205 8.70 -6.35 3.84
N GLY A 206 8.77 -6.78 2.58
CA GLY A 206 9.76 -6.32 1.61
C GLY A 206 11.12 -7.02 1.69
N ALA A 207 11.29 -8.02 2.57
CA ALA A 207 12.46 -8.89 2.64
C ALA A 207 12.10 -10.37 2.44
N GLU A 208 11.08 -10.65 1.64
CA GLU A 208 10.52 -11.97 1.39
C GLU A 208 11.59 -12.94 0.86
N ASP A 209 12.43 -12.51 -0.09
CA ASP A 209 13.48 -13.35 -0.66
C ASP A 209 14.48 -13.83 0.40
N ALA A 210 14.94 -12.92 1.27
CA ALA A 210 15.86 -13.22 2.36
C ALA A 210 15.19 -14.12 3.42
N LEU A 211 13.93 -13.83 3.75
CA LEU A 211 13.13 -14.65 4.67
C LEU A 211 12.95 -16.08 4.13
N PHE A 212 12.59 -16.22 2.85
CA PHE A 212 12.44 -17.54 2.23
C PHE A 212 13.75 -18.29 2.12
N ALA A 213 14.87 -17.61 1.84
CA ALA A 213 16.20 -18.23 1.88
C ALA A 213 16.52 -18.76 3.29
N HIS A 214 16.21 -17.98 4.34
CA HIS A 214 16.37 -18.41 5.72
C HIS A 214 15.50 -19.61 6.09
N LEU A 215 14.20 -19.58 5.73
CA LEU A 215 13.27 -20.69 6.00
C LEU A 215 13.69 -21.99 5.31
N ARG A 216 14.41 -21.88 4.19
CA ARG A 216 15.01 -23.04 3.50
C ARG A 216 16.37 -23.46 4.08
N GLY A 217 16.89 -22.76 5.09
CA GLY A 217 18.18 -23.05 5.74
C GLY A 217 19.42 -22.54 4.98
N HIS A 218 19.26 -21.63 4.02
CA HIS A 218 20.36 -21.15 3.16
C HIS A 218 20.97 -19.82 3.62
N ALA A 219 20.36 -19.14 4.58
CA ALA A 219 20.78 -17.82 5.06
C ALA A 219 20.34 -17.58 6.51
N SER A 220 20.86 -16.52 7.13
CA SER A 220 20.34 -15.98 8.39
C SER A 220 19.01 -15.26 8.17
N SER A 221 18.17 -15.20 9.22
CA SER A 221 16.88 -14.50 9.14
C SER A 221 17.08 -12.99 8.97
N PRO A 222 16.33 -12.32 8.08
CA PRO A 222 16.40 -10.87 7.97
C PRO A 222 15.93 -10.20 9.27
N LYS A 223 16.70 -9.22 9.75
CA LYS A 223 16.34 -8.44 10.97
C LYS A 223 15.18 -7.46 10.72
N HIS A 224 15.01 -7.02 9.48
CA HIS A 224 14.02 -6.02 9.08
C HIS A 224 13.83 -6.07 7.55
N GLY A 225 12.64 -5.71 7.10
CA GLY A 225 12.33 -5.44 5.70
C GLY A 225 12.35 -3.94 5.41
N ILE A 226 11.30 -3.45 4.74
CA ILE A 226 11.20 -2.06 4.30
C ILE A 226 11.20 -1.05 5.45
N ILE A 227 10.80 -1.47 6.66
CA ILE A 227 10.86 -0.66 7.87
C ILE A 227 12.28 -0.26 8.27
N TYR A 228 13.32 -0.84 7.65
CA TYR A 228 14.69 -0.34 7.78
C TYR A 228 14.85 1.13 7.36
N THR A 229 13.99 1.61 6.46
CA THR A 229 14.00 3.00 5.99
C THR A 229 13.53 3.99 7.06
N HIS A 230 12.87 3.53 8.10
CA HIS A 230 12.43 4.36 9.22
C HIS A 230 13.63 4.83 10.05
N ASP A 231 13.66 6.11 10.42
CA ASP A 231 14.78 6.74 11.13
C ASP A 231 15.10 6.06 12.48
N ALA A 232 14.09 5.74 13.28
CA ALA A 232 14.23 4.96 14.50
C ALA A 232 14.98 3.61 14.31
N VAL A 233 14.88 2.98 13.13
CA VAL A 233 15.61 1.74 12.84
C VAL A 233 16.99 2.05 12.25
N ARG A 234 17.06 2.89 11.22
CA ARG A 234 18.30 3.22 10.52
C ARG A 234 19.32 3.92 11.42
N GLY A 235 18.85 4.85 12.24
CA GLY A 235 19.62 5.66 13.18
C GLY A 235 20.05 4.91 14.45
N THR A 236 19.50 3.72 14.72
CA THR A 236 19.90 2.91 15.87
C THR A 236 21.17 2.11 15.57
N HIS A 237 22.02 1.92 16.59
CA HIS A 237 23.25 1.13 16.53
C HIS A 237 23.00 -0.28 15.93
N PRO A 238 23.87 -0.80 15.03
CA PRO A 238 23.66 -2.05 14.30
C PRO A 238 23.24 -3.27 15.13
N ASP A 239 23.74 -3.37 16.36
CA ASP A 239 23.42 -4.48 17.28
C ASP A 239 22.00 -4.38 17.83
N GLU A 240 21.49 -3.15 18.02
CA GLU A 240 20.16 -2.87 18.54
C GLU A 240 19.11 -2.63 17.44
N ARG A 241 19.49 -2.58 16.16
CA ARG A 241 18.54 -2.44 15.04
C ARG A 241 17.44 -3.49 15.02
N GLY A 242 17.75 -4.73 15.44
CA GLY A 242 16.75 -5.78 15.56
C GLY A 242 15.72 -5.48 16.66
N SER A 243 16.16 -4.89 17.77
CA SER A 243 15.30 -4.42 18.86
C SER A 243 14.42 -3.26 18.39
N ALA A 244 15.00 -2.26 17.72
CA ALA A 244 14.27 -1.12 17.18
C ALA A 244 13.24 -1.55 16.12
N ALA A 245 13.62 -2.41 15.18
CA ALA A 245 12.71 -2.93 14.15
C ALA A 245 11.50 -3.67 14.75
N ARG A 246 11.70 -4.45 15.82
CA ARG A 246 10.59 -5.10 16.54
C ARG A 246 9.67 -4.09 17.21
N ALA A 247 10.22 -3.05 17.83
CA ALA A 247 9.43 -2.00 18.48
C ALA A 247 8.57 -1.25 17.45
N VAL A 248 9.18 -0.80 16.35
CA VAL A 248 8.51 -0.14 15.23
C VAL A 248 7.42 -1.04 14.64
N ALA A 249 7.75 -2.28 14.26
CA ALA A 249 6.78 -3.21 13.69
C ALA A 249 5.61 -3.52 14.64
N GLY A 250 5.87 -3.56 15.94
CA GLY A 250 4.84 -3.76 16.98
C GLY A 250 3.83 -2.62 16.98
N LYS A 251 4.30 -1.37 17.01
CA LYS A 251 3.44 -0.18 17.00
C LYS A 251 2.72 0.01 15.67
N LEU A 252 3.39 -0.22 14.54
CA LEU A 252 2.75 -0.19 13.22
C LEU A 252 1.63 -1.23 13.09
N SER A 253 1.79 -2.42 13.68
CA SER A 253 0.74 -3.44 13.68
C SER A 253 -0.48 -3.02 14.49
N ILE A 254 -0.29 -2.29 15.58
CA ILE A 254 -1.38 -1.73 16.39
C ILE A 254 -2.06 -0.58 15.62
N ALA A 255 -1.27 0.34 15.07
CA ALA A 255 -1.75 1.46 14.25
C ALA A 255 -2.60 0.97 13.07
N ALA A 256 -2.13 -0.02 12.31
CA ALA A 256 -2.88 -0.58 11.18
C ALA A 256 -4.25 -1.13 11.60
N ARG A 257 -4.36 -1.75 12.78
CA ARG A 257 -5.65 -2.23 13.31
C ARG A 257 -6.55 -1.09 13.73
N VAL A 258 -6.00 -0.07 14.38
CA VAL A 258 -6.76 1.11 14.79
C VAL A 258 -7.27 1.85 13.55
N ASP A 259 -6.43 2.07 12.55
CA ASP A 259 -6.78 2.69 11.27
C ASP A 259 -7.89 1.90 10.57
N HIS A 260 -7.77 0.58 10.47
CA HIS A 260 -8.77 -0.24 9.78
C HIS A 260 -10.11 -0.36 10.52
N TYR A 261 -10.09 -0.60 11.84
CA TYR A 261 -11.32 -0.92 12.60
C TYR A 261 -12.00 0.28 13.26
N SER A 262 -11.28 1.39 13.47
CA SER A 262 -11.83 2.58 14.12
C SER A 262 -11.64 3.87 13.32
N GLY A 263 -10.54 4.00 12.57
CA GLY A 263 -10.16 5.25 11.89
C GLY A 263 -9.76 6.40 12.83
N GLU A 264 -9.84 6.22 14.15
CA GLU A 264 -9.52 7.27 15.12
C GLU A 264 -8.01 7.47 15.28
N ARG A 265 -7.56 8.73 15.30
CA ARG A 265 -6.15 9.06 15.59
C ARG A 265 -5.85 8.84 17.07
N LYS A 266 -4.79 8.10 17.36
CA LYS A 266 -4.28 7.77 18.70
C LYS A 266 -2.84 8.28 18.88
N PRO A 267 -2.67 9.54 19.34
CA PRO A 267 -1.36 10.15 19.54
C PRO A 267 -0.47 9.37 20.50
N GLU A 268 -1.06 8.60 21.42
CA GLU A 268 -0.34 7.84 22.44
C GLU A 268 0.60 6.80 21.83
N LEU A 269 0.28 6.28 20.64
CA LEU A 269 1.12 5.28 19.95
C LEU A 269 2.49 5.82 19.55
N GLU A 270 2.55 7.10 19.20
CA GLU A 270 3.78 7.81 18.81
C GLU A 270 4.67 8.00 20.04
N ALA A 271 4.12 8.54 21.12
CA ALA A 271 4.85 8.70 22.39
C ALA A 271 5.37 7.37 22.94
N GLU A 272 4.55 6.31 22.90
CA GLU A 272 4.98 4.98 23.34
C GLU A 272 6.06 4.36 22.43
N LEU A 273 6.10 4.72 21.15
CA LEU A 273 7.18 4.30 20.24
C LEU A 273 8.47 5.05 20.56
N GLU A 274 8.40 6.38 20.69
CA GLU A 274 9.53 7.24 21.01
C GLU A 274 10.23 6.79 22.30
N GLU A 275 9.49 6.66 23.40
CA GLU A 275 10.02 6.18 24.69
C GLU A 275 10.74 4.82 24.54
N ARG A 276 10.15 3.93 23.73
CA ARG A 276 10.72 2.61 23.50
C ARG A 276 12.01 2.66 22.69
N ILE A 277 12.10 3.54 21.71
CA ILE A 277 13.28 3.71 20.85
C ILE A 277 14.41 4.37 21.65
N GLU A 278 14.12 5.39 22.44
CA GLU A 278 15.10 6.03 23.35
C GLU A 278 15.71 4.99 24.31
N THR A 279 14.86 4.16 24.92
CA THR A 279 15.32 3.06 25.81
C THR A 279 16.21 2.03 25.10
N ILE A 280 16.04 1.84 23.79
CA ILE A 280 16.84 0.91 23.00
C ILE A 280 18.18 1.55 22.66
N GLN A 281 18.18 2.83 22.26
CA GLN A 281 19.37 3.58 21.88
C GLN A 281 20.32 3.81 23.06
N SER A 282 19.79 4.03 24.26
CA SER A 282 20.62 4.26 25.46
C SER A 282 21.45 3.03 25.88
N ARG A 283 21.08 1.82 25.47
CA ARG A 283 21.79 0.57 25.85
C ARG A 283 23.21 0.50 25.33
N THR A 284 23.47 1.14 24.20
CA THR A 284 24.78 1.19 23.58
C THR A 284 25.62 2.35 24.11
N ASP A 285 24.99 3.47 24.48
CA ASP A 285 25.67 4.62 25.10
C ASP A 285 26.27 4.27 26.47
N ASP A 286 25.58 3.45 27.26
CA ASP A 286 26.08 2.97 28.56
C ASP A 286 27.23 1.94 28.43
N GLY A 287 27.41 1.33 27.25
CA GLY A 287 28.43 0.32 26.98
C GLY A 287 29.78 0.90 26.52
N GLU A 288 29.78 2.04 25.83
CA GLU A 288 31.01 2.70 25.35
C GLU A 288 31.77 3.47 26.45
N GLY A 289 31.14 3.72 27.61
CA GLY A 289 31.76 4.36 28.77
C GLY A 289 32.70 3.47 29.61
N GLY A 290 32.85 2.18 29.26
CA GLY A 290 33.55 1.18 30.08
C GLY A 290 34.95 0.75 29.61
N GLU A 291 35.38 1.09 28.39
CA GLU A 291 36.63 0.58 27.80
C GLU A 291 37.73 1.64 27.58
N SER A 292 37.75 2.71 28.39
CA SER A 292 38.92 3.62 28.47
C SER A 292 39.49 3.65 29.89
N GLY A 293 40.23 2.61 30.25
CA GLY A 293 40.88 2.54 31.56
C GLY A 293 41.67 1.26 31.77
N GLY A 294 42.78 1.12 31.04
CA GLY A 294 43.69 -0.01 31.19
C GLY A 294 44.95 0.15 30.35
N ASP A 295 45.67 1.25 30.57
CA ASP A 295 47.05 1.43 30.12
C ASP A 295 48.00 0.47 30.85
N ASP A 296 49.02 0.06 30.11
CA ASP A 296 50.40 -0.26 30.49
C ASP A 296 50.69 -1.48 31.39
N GLU A 297 51.27 -2.52 30.77
CA GLU A 297 52.68 -2.96 30.97
C GLU A 297 53.16 -3.91 29.87
#